data_AF-A0A8T3QAY5-F1
#
_entry.id   AF-A0A8T3QAY5-F1
#
_cell.length_a   1.000
_cell.length_b   1.000
_cell.length_c   1.000
_cell.angle_alpha   90.00
_cell.angle_beta   90.00
_cell.angle_gamma   90.00
#
_symmetry.space_group_name_H-M   'P 1'
#
loop_
_entity.id
_entity.type
_entity.pdbx_description
1 polymer ?
#
loop_
_entity_poly.entity_id
_entity_poly.type
_entity_poly.pdbx_seq_one_letter_code
_entity_poly.pdbx_strand_id
1 'polypeptide(L)'
;MFNDSYLNQIRLLLKCLPAIRNQDYFVLKGGTALNLFIHDLPRLSVDIDLTYKHLHDRDESIKNIQLGLRQISVSIKTANPKFIKRKK
;
A
#
# COMPACT_ATOMS: atom_id res chain seq x y z
N MET A 1 -7.02 7.18 -23.54
CA MET A 1 -7.79 6.44 -22.51
C MET A 1 -6.81 5.54 -21.76
N PHE A 2 -6.88 5.46 -20.43
CA PHE A 2 -5.97 4.57 -19.69
C PHE A 2 -6.32 3.10 -19.94
N ASN A 3 -5.31 2.22 -19.93
CA ASN A 3 -5.51 0.78 -20.11
C ASN A 3 -6.27 0.20 -18.90
N ASP A 4 -7.28 -0.64 -19.18
CA ASP A 4 -8.18 -1.23 -18.18
C ASP A 4 -7.45 -2.04 -17.10
N SER A 5 -6.32 -2.65 -17.43
CA SER A 5 -5.47 -3.35 -16.47
C SER A 5 -4.96 -2.40 -15.37
N TYR A 6 -4.46 -1.22 -15.75
CA TYR A 6 -3.98 -0.22 -14.79
C TYR A 6 -5.13 0.42 -14.01
N LEU A 7 -6.30 0.60 -14.63
CA LEU A 7 -7.49 1.07 -13.92
C LEU A 7 -7.91 0.06 -12.83
N ASN A 8 -7.85 -1.23 -13.12
CA ASN A 8 -8.14 -2.27 -12.13
C ASN A 8 -7.09 -2.31 -11.01
N GLN A 9 -5.81 -2.07 -11.32
CA GLN A 9 -4.76 -1.95 -10.32
C GLN A 9 -4.96 -0.73 -9.41
N ILE A 10 -5.26 0.45 -9.95
CA ILE A 10 -5.56 1.64 -9.14
C ILE A 10 -6.78 1.40 -8.25
N ARG A 11 -7.86 0.79 -8.77
CA ARG A 11 -9.04 0.46 -7.97
C ARG A 11 -8.70 -0.48 -6.81
N LEU A 12 -7.80 -1.44 -7.02
CA LEU A 12 -7.30 -2.31 -5.97
C LEU A 12 -6.46 -1.51 -4.95
N LEU A 13 -5.53 -0.68 -5.43
CA LEU A 13 -4.68 0.16 -4.60
C LEU A 13 -5.51 1.06 -3.67
N LEU A 14 -6.51 1.77 -4.20
CA LEU A 14 -7.39 2.65 -3.43
C LEU A 14 -8.14 1.90 -2.31
N LYS A 15 -8.52 0.64 -2.53
CA LYS A 15 -9.14 -0.22 -1.51
C LYS A 15 -8.17 -0.69 -0.43
N CYS A 16 -6.86 -0.70 -0.72
CA CYS A 16 -5.81 -1.07 0.23
C CYS A 16 -5.35 0.10 1.11
N LEU A 17 -5.46 1.34 0.62
CA LEU A 17 -4.98 2.54 1.34
C LEU A 17 -5.52 2.70 2.77
N PRO A 18 -6.80 2.44 3.07
CA PRO A 18 -7.30 2.54 4.46
C PRO A 18 -6.59 1.59 5.43
N ALA A 19 -6.26 0.37 4.99
CA ALA A 19 -5.54 -0.60 5.82
C ALA A 19 -4.11 -0.14 6.12
N ILE A 20 -3.48 0.54 5.18
CA ILE A 20 -2.14 1.13 5.35
C ILE A 20 -2.21 2.33 6.30
N ARG A 21 -3.21 3.21 6.14
CA ARG A 21 -3.42 4.38 7.00
C ARG A 21 -3.58 4.01 8.48
N ASN A 22 -4.15 2.84 8.77
CA ASN A 22 -4.33 2.35 10.14
C ASN A 22 -3.02 1.89 10.83
N GLN A 23 -1.87 1.97 10.15
CA GLN A 23 -0.56 1.60 10.70
C GLN A 23 0.31 2.83 10.87
N ASP A 24 0.51 3.30 12.11
CA ASP A 24 1.25 4.53 12.40
C ASP A 24 2.77 4.45 12.17
N TYR A 25 3.28 3.24 11.92
CA TYR A 25 4.70 2.94 11.73
C TYR A 25 5.16 3.03 10.27
N PHE A 26 4.24 3.21 9.31
CA PHE A 26 4.57 3.38 7.90
C PHE A 26 4.15 4.75 7.37
N VAL A 27 5.00 5.32 6.52
CA VAL A 27 4.73 6.54 5.78
C VAL A 27 4.62 6.19 4.29
N LEU A 28 3.53 6.59 3.66
CA LEU A 28 3.36 6.49 2.21
C LEU A 28 4.24 7.55 1.54
N LYS A 29 5.03 7.14 0.55
CA LYS A 29 5.89 8.04 -0.23
C LYS A 29 5.86 7.73 -1.73
N GLY A 30 6.80 8.31 -2.47
CA GLY A 30 7.05 7.98 -3.87
C GLY A 30 6.06 8.63 -4.84
N GLY A 31 6.08 8.14 -6.08
CA GLY A 31 5.26 8.68 -7.17
C GLY A 31 3.76 8.58 -6.89
N THR A 32 3.34 7.55 -6.17
CA THR A 32 1.93 7.33 -5.80
C THR A 32 1.44 8.32 -4.75
N ALA A 33 2.24 8.59 -3.71
CA ALA A 33 1.89 9.64 -2.75
C ALA A 33 1.72 10.99 -3.44
N LEU A 34 2.66 11.34 -4.31
CA LEU A 34 2.63 12.60 -5.07
C LEU A 34 1.39 12.69 -5.96
N ASN A 35 1.08 11.63 -6.71
CA ASN A 35 0.00 11.61 -7.69
C ASN A 35 -1.41 11.53 -7.08
N LEU A 36 -1.56 10.92 -5.89
CA LEU A 36 -2.86 10.74 -5.26
C LEU A 36 -3.21 11.86 -4.29
N PHE A 37 -2.21 12.49 -3.66
CA PHE A 37 -2.46 13.41 -2.53
C PHE A 37 -1.92 14.82 -2.74
N ILE A 38 -0.99 15.05 -3.66
CA ILE A 38 -0.29 16.35 -3.79
C ILE A 38 -0.54 17.02 -5.14
N HIS A 39 -0.44 16.29 -6.25
CA HIS A 39 -0.56 16.84 -7.60
C HIS A 39 -1.45 15.97 -8.49
N ASP A 40 -2.32 16.61 -9.26
CA ASP A 40 -3.08 15.98 -10.34
C ASP A 40 -2.21 15.86 -11.59
N LEU A 41 -1.39 14.81 -11.62
CA LEU A 41 -0.50 14.55 -12.75
C LEU A 41 -1.22 13.67 -13.79
N PRO A 42 -0.99 13.87 -15.10
CA PRO A 42 -1.68 13.13 -16.16
C PRO A 42 -1.14 11.69 -16.35
N ARG A 43 -1.05 10.92 -15.25
CA ARG A 43 -0.57 9.54 -15.21
C ARG A 43 -1.30 8.74 -14.13
N LEU A 44 -1.27 7.41 -14.26
CA LEU A 44 -1.66 6.50 -13.18
C LEU A 44 -0.42 6.07 -12.40
N SER A 45 -0.53 6.03 -11.08
CA SER A 45 0.48 5.47 -10.18
C SER A 45 -0.09 4.23 -9.50
N VAL A 46 0.47 3.06 -9.79
CA VAL A 46 -0.10 1.75 -9.43
C VAL A 46 0.69 1.01 -8.34
N ASP A 47 1.84 1.57 -7.93
CA ASP A 47 2.70 1.00 -6.88
C ASP A 47 2.42 1.63 -5.52
N ILE A 48 2.88 1.01 -4.43
CA ILE A 48 2.80 1.57 -3.07
C ILE A 48 4.20 1.52 -2.46
N ASP A 49 4.79 2.69 -2.26
CA ASP A 49 6.05 2.82 -1.53
C ASP A 49 5.81 3.19 -0.07
N LEU A 50 6.25 2.34 0.84
CA LEU A 50 6.17 2.58 2.29
C LEU A 50 7.56 2.76 2.88
N THR A 51 7.70 3.72 3.78
CA THR A 51 8.90 3.91 4.60
C THR A 51 8.57 3.63 6.05
N TYR A 52 9.37 2.78 6.69
CA TYR A 52 9.25 2.53 8.12
C TYR A 52 9.73 3.75 8.91
N LYS A 53 8.91 4.20 9.87
CA LYS A 53 9.08 5.50 10.55
C LYS A 53 10.08 5.46 11.70
N HIS A 54 10.23 4.32 12.38
CA HIS A 54 11.00 4.24 13.62
C HIS A 54 12.46 3.87 13.37
N LEU A 55 13.34 4.42 14.22
CA LEU A 55 14.76 4.07 14.24
C LEU A 55 14.98 2.97 15.28
N HIS A 56 15.35 1.78 14.83
CA HIS A 56 15.80 0.66 15.67
C HIS A 56 17.07 0.08 15.07
N ASP A 57 17.67 -0.91 15.74
CA ASP A 57 18.68 -1.73 15.08
C ASP A 57 18.07 -2.48 13.86
N ARG A 58 18.95 -3.06 13.05
CA ARG A 58 18.55 -3.70 11.79
C ARG A 58 17.55 -4.85 12.02
N ASP A 59 17.80 -5.69 13.01
CA ASP A 59 17.03 -6.90 13.23
C ASP A 59 15.65 -6.57 13.80
N GLU A 60 15.59 -5.64 14.74
CA GLU A 60 14.34 -5.13 15.27
C GLU A 60 13.51 -4.41 14.19
N SER A 61 14.16 -3.57 13.36
CA SER A 61 13.49 -2.88 12.25
C SER A 61 12.88 -3.87 11.27
N ILE A 62 13.62 -4.89 10.84
CA ILE A 62 13.12 -5.91 9.90
C ILE A 62 11.94 -6.67 10.51
N LYS A 63 12.03 -7.05 11.79
CA LYS A 63 10.95 -7.75 12.50
C LYS A 63 9.67 -6.90 12.55
N ASN A 64 9.79 -5.62 12.89
CA ASN A 64 8.65 -4.70 12.98
C ASN A 64 8.04 -4.40 11.62
N ILE A 65 8.86 -4.23 10.57
CA ILE A 65 8.40 -4.11 9.19
C ILE A 65 7.59 -5.35 8.79
N GLN A 66 8.10 -6.55 9.07
CA GLN A 66 7.41 -7.79 8.73
C GLN A 66 6.07 -7.93 9.47
N LEU A 67 6.02 -7.57 10.74
CA LEU A 67 4.78 -7.58 11.53
C LEU A 67 3.76 -6.60 10.99
N GLY A 68 4.17 -5.36 10.72
CA GLY A 68 3.27 -4.33 10.16
C GLY A 68 2.74 -4.73 8.78
N LEU A 69 3.59 -5.26 7.89
CA LEU A 69 3.14 -5.75 6.58
C LEU A 69 2.14 -6.92 6.70
N ARG A 70 2.31 -7.80 7.70
CA ARG A 70 1.33 -8.87 7.99
C ARG A 70 0.00 -8.30 8.46
N GLN A 71 0.01 -7.31 9.35
CA GLN A 71 -1.21 -6.65 9.83
C GLN A 71 -1.96 -5.95 8.70
N ILE A 72 -1.25 -5.23 7.82
CA ILE A 72 -1.82 -4.65 6.59
C ILE A 72 -2.46 -5.74 5.74
N SER A 73 -1.77 -6.86 5.52
CA SER A 73 -2.30 -7.98 4.73
C SER A 73 -3.60 -8.54 5.32
N VAL A 74 -3.66 -8.70 6.64
CA VAL A 74 -4.87 -9.16 7.34
C VAL A 74 -5.99 -8.14 7.17
N SER A 75 -5.73 -6.87 7.45
CA SER A 75 -6.72 -5.79 7.34
C SER A 75 -7.30 -5.67 5.93
N ILE A 76 -6.46 -5.74 4.89
CA ILE A 76 -6.90 -5.73 3.49
C ILE A 76 -7.85 -6.91 3.21
N LYS A 77 -7.51 -8.12 3.63
CA LYS A 77 -8.34 -9.32 3.40
C LYS A 77 -9.67 -9.26 4.14
N THR A 78 -9.65 -8.79 5.38
CA THR A 78 -10.86 -8.64 6.20
C THR A 78 -11.80 -7.60 5.60
N ALA A 79 -11.28 -6.45 5.17
CA ALA A 79 -12.08 -5.39 4.55
C ALA A 79 -12.53 -5.74 3.12
N ASN A 80 -11.83 -6.65 2.44
CA ASN A 80 -12.08 -7.04 1.05
C ASN A 80 -12.14 -8.58 0.91
N PRO A 81 -13.16 -9.25 1.46
CA PRO A 81 -13.25 -10.72 1.48
C PRO A 81 -13.31 -11.36 0.08
N LYS A 82 -13.67 -10.58 -0.95
CA LYS A 82 -13.67 -11.01 -2.36
C LYS A 82 -12.29 -10.98 -3.02
N PHE A 83 -11.24 -10.49 -2.34
CA PHE A 83 -9.87 -10.54 -2.87
C PHE A 83 -9.35 -11.98 -2.81
N ILE A 84 -9.65 -12.72 -3.86
CA ILE A 84 -9.14 -14.08 -4.06
C ILE A 84 -7.64 -13.96 -4.38
N LYS A 85 -6.80 -14.56 -3.56
CA LYS A 85 -5.38 -14.74 -3.88
C LYS A 85 -5.32 -15.59 -5.14
N ARG A 86 -4.95 -15.01 -6.29
CA ARG A 86 -4.58 -15.82 -7.46
C ARG A 86 -3.47 -16.76 -6.98
N LYS A 87 -3.75 -18.07 -6.95
CA LYS A 87 -2.67 -19.05 -6.81
C LYS A 87 -1.75 -18.82 -8.00
N LYS A 88 -0.49 -18.49 -7.72
CA LYS A 88 0.58 -18.54 -8.72
C LYS A 88 0.79 -19.98 -9.11
#